data_AF-A0A968P1L8-F1
#
_entry.id   AF-A0A968P1L8-F1
#
_cell.length_a   1.000
_cell.length_b   1.000
_cell.length_c   1.000
_cell.angle_alpha   90.00
_cell.angle_beta   90.00
_cell.angle_gamma   90.00
#
_symmetry.space_group_name_H-M   'P 1'
#
loop_
_entity.id
_entity.type
_entity.pdbx_description
1 polymer ?
#
loop_
_entity_poly.entity_id
_entity_poly.type
_entity_poly.pdbx_seq_one_letter_code
_entity_poly.pdbx_strand_id
1 'polypeptide(L)'
;MATLMGFGAPLGPFLQAGVALRYVKRTGAKMPFGAGFIADLDSDKIVERITGWGVGYGADAGINIVIPAPFFHRDVFDGVEKHRS
;
A
#
# COMPACT_ATOMS: atom_id res chain seq x y z
N MET A 1 8.28 12.65 1.35
CA MET A 1 8.43 12.11 -0.03
C MET A 1 8.68 10.61 0.09
N ALA A 2 7.91 9.78 -0.61
CA ALA A 2 8.05 8.34 -0.57
C ALA A 2 8.42 7.81 -1.96
N THR A 3 9.36 6.87 -2.01
CA THR A 3 9.79 6.20 -3.25
C THR A 3 9.40 4.74 -3.13
N LEU A 4 8.76 4.21 -4.17
CA LEU A 4 8.29 2.83 -4.22
C LEU A 4 8.94 2.14 -5.41
N MET A 5 9.54 0.99 -5.15
CA MET A 5 10.04 0.08 -6.17
C MET A 5 9.31 -1.25 -6.02
N GLY A 6 8.59 -1.65 -7.06
CA GLY A 6 7.82 -2.89 -7.09
C GLY A 6 8.37 -3.85 -8.12
N PHE A 7 8.40 -5.14 -7.79
CA PHE A 7 8.62 -6.22 -8.73
C PHE A 7 7.49 -7.23 -8.61
N GLY A 8 6.96 -7.68 -9.73
CA GLY A 8 5.94 -8.71 -9.81
C GLY A 8 6.29 -9.73 -10.88
N ALA A 9 6.00 -10.99 -10.60
CA ALA A 9 6.20 -12.09 -11.54
C ALA A 9 4.92 -12.94 -11.67
N PRO A 10 4.51 -13.29 -12.90
CA PRO A 10 3.50 -14.32 -13.09
C PRO A 10 4.10 -15.67 -12.66
N LEU A 11 3.50 -16.31 -11.68
CA LEU A 11 3.88 -17.65 -11.23
C LEU A 11 3.12 -18.74 -12.01
N GLY A 12 2.03 -18.37 -12.68
CA GLY A 12 1.23 -19.24 -13.53
C GLY A 12 0.06 -18.50 -14.17
N PRO A 13 -0.79 -19.20 -14.94
CA PRO A 13 -1.91 -18.61 -15.68
C PRO A 13 -2.96 -17.93 -14.79
N PHE A 14 -3.01 -18.30 -13.51
CA PHE A 14 -4.00 -17.81 -12.54
C PHE A 14 -3.36 -17.19 -11.29
N LEU A 15 -2.02 -17.12 -11.23
CA LEU A 15 -1.31 -16.75 -10.01
C LEU A 15 -0.21 -15.74 -10.32
N GLN A 16 -0.25 -14.61 -9.63
CA GLN A 16 0.77 -13.57 -9.70
C GLN A 16 1.26 -13.27 -8.30
N ALA A 17 2.57 -13.11 -8.13
CA ALA A 17 3.16 -12.68 -6.87
C ALA A 17 3.96 -11.40 -7.09
N GLY A 18 4.00 -10.55 -6.07
CA GLY A 18 4.74 -9.31 -6.12
C GLY A 18 5.27 -8.89 -4.76
N VAL A 19 6.35 -8.13 -4.81
CA VAL A 19 6.98 -7.50 -3.66
C VAL A 19 7.17 -6.03 -3.99
N ALA A 20 6.87 -5.16 -3.02
CA ALA A 20 7.13 -3.73 -3.11
C ALA A 20 8.00 -3.29 -1.95
N LEU A 21 9.11 -2.61 -2.27
CA LEU A 21 9.94 -1.93 -1.31
C LEU A 21 9.57 -0.45 -1.29
N ARG A 22 9.41 0.09 -0.09
CA ARG A 22 9.06 1.49 0.13
C ARG A 22 10.14 2.17 0.96
N TYR A 23 10.58 3.30 0.45
CA TYR A 23 11.41 4.25 1.17
C TYR A 23 10.55 5.45 1.55
N VAL A 24 10.48 5.80 2.82
CA VAL A 24 9.62 6.88 3.33
C VAL A 24 10.46 7.88 4.10
N LYS A 25 10.60 9.11 3.58
CA LYS A 25 11.05 10.25 4.37
C LYS A 25 9.88 10.79 5.18
N ARG A 26 9.99 10.75 6.50
CA ARG A 26 8.99 11.26 7.45
C ARG A 26 9.60 12.32 8.34
N THR A 27 8.80 13.31 8.71
CA THR A 27 9.13 14.30 9.74
C THR A 27 8.32 13.98 10.98
N GLY A 28 8.91 14.11 12.17
CA GLY A 28 8.18 13.99 13.43
C GLY A 28 8.98 13.47 14.60
N ALA A 29 8.54 13.86 15.80
CA ALA A 29 9.14 13.52 17.08
C ALA A 29 8.50 12.28 17.72
N LYS A 30 9.32 11.43 18.36
CA LYS A 30 8.83 10.59 19.46
C LYS A 30 8.99 11.40 20.75
N MET A 31 7.93 12.05 21.22
CA MET A 31 7.98 12.80 22.49
C MET A 31 7.76 11.84 23.67
N PRO A 32 8.74 11.64 24.56
CA PRO A 32 8.52 10.92 25.79
C PRO A 32 7.73 11.83 26.74
N PHE A 33 6.44 11.55 26.97
CA PHE A 33 5.61 12.28 27.93
C PHE A 33 5.92 11.85 29.38
N GLY A 34 7.16 12.06 29.83
CA GLY A 34 7.60 11.74 31.20
C GLY A 34 7.83 13.00 32.03
N ALA A 35 7.81 12.86 33.37
CA ALA A 35 8.03 13.97 34.30
C ALA A 35 9.35 14.72 34.06
N GLY A 36 10.41 14.02 33.65
CA GLY A 36 11.69 14.65 33.28
C GLY A 36 11.64 15.48 31.99
N PHE A 37 10.74 15.16 31.05
CA PHE A 37 10.54 15.94 29.82
C PHE A 37 9.72 17.21 30.09
N ILE A 38 8.76 17.14 31.01
CA ILE A 38 7.99 18.32 31.46
C ILE A 38 8.87 19.28 32.26
N ALA A 39 9.85 18.76 33.01
CA ALA A 39 10.79 19.58 33.78
C ALA A 39 11.86 20.27 32.90
N ASP A 40 12.26 19.66 31.78
CA ASP A 40 13.27 20.18 30.83
C ASP A 40 12.61 20.77 29.58
N LEU A 41 11.47 21.46 29.74
CA LEU A 41 10.60 22.02 28.68
C LEU A 41 11.29 23.15 27.88
N ASP A 42 12.39 22.80 27.24
CA ASP A 42 13.20 23.67 26.41
C ASP A 42 12.57 23.76 25.01
N SER A 43 12.11 24.96 24.66
CA SER A 43 11.40 25.21 23.40
C SER A 43 12.25 24.90 22.18
N ASP A 44 13.57 25.09 22.25
CA ASP A 44 14.47 24.85 21.12
C ASP A 44 14.61 23.35 20.86
N LYS A 45 14.74 22.54 21.93
CA LYS A 45 14.77 21.07 21.84
C LYS A 45 13.43 20.50 21.34
N ILE A 46 12.30 21.14 21.67
CA ILE A 46 10.99 20.72 21.19
C ILE A 46 10.86 20.96 19.69
N VAL A 47 11.26 22.14 19.21
CA VAL A 47 11.26 22.47 17.78
C VAL A 47 12.18 21.54 17.01
N GLU A 48 13.40 21.29 17.49
CA GLU A 48 14.34 20.36 16.87
C GLU A 48 13.75 18.95 16.76
N ARG A 49 13.11 18.45 17.82
CA ARG A 49 12.50 17.11 17.82
C ARG A 49 11.33 17.01 16.84
N ILE A 50 10.48 18.04 16.75
CA ILE A 50 9.31 18.07 15.87
C ILE A 50 9.72 18.22 14.41
N THR A 51 10.73 19.05 14.13
CA THR A 51 11.25 19.32 12.78
C THR A 51 12.26 18.28 12.31
N GLY A 52 12.70 17.39 13.21
CA GLY A 52 13.55 16.26 12.89
C GLY A 52 13.00 15.43 11.73
N TRP A 53 13.86 15.15 10.77
CA TRP A 53 13.56 14.25 9.65
C TRP A 53 14.14 12.87 9.93
N GLY A 54 13.40 11.85 9.52
CA GLY A 54 13.79 10.46 9.64
C GLY A 54 13.45 9.70 8.37
N VAL A 55 14.10 8.56 8.22
CA VAL A 55 13.91 7.64 7.10
C VAL A 55 13.33 6.34 7.64
N GLY A 56 12.29 5.84 6.99
CA GLY A 56 11.74 4.51 7.21
C GLY A 56 11.83 3.67 5.93
N TYR A 57 12.01 2.36 6.11
CA TYR A 57 11.94 1.37 5.04
C TYR A 57 10.77 0.42 5.34
N GLY A 58 10.01 0.07 4.31
CA GLY A 58 8.93 -0.90 4.39
C GLY A 58 9.01 -1.89 3.23
N ALA A 59 8.52 -3.10 3.46
CA ALA A 59 8.40 -4.11 2.43
C ALA A 59 6.99 -4.71 2.48
N ASP A 60 6.28 -4.69 1.36
CA ASP A 60 5.00 -5.35 1.19
C ASP A 60 5.18 -6.54 0.26
N ALA A 61 4.51 -7.66 0.55
CA ALA A 61 4.43 -8.79 -0.36
C ALA A 61 2.96 -9.14 -0.58
N GLY A 62 2.61 -9.51 -1.80
CA GLY A 62 1.23 -9.81 -2.19
C GLY A 62 1.15 -10.94 -3.20
N ILE A 63 0.04 -11.66 -3.15
CA ILE A 63 -0.32 -12.70 -4.11
C ILE A 63 -1.69 -12.35 -4.67
N ASN A 64 -1.85 -12.49 -5.98
CA ASN A 64 -3.12 -12.30 -6.67
C ASN A 64 -3.52 -13.60 -7.36
N ILE A 65 -4.78 -14.00 -7.18
CA ILE A 65 -5.38 -15.18 -7.81
C ILE A 65 -6.43 -14.69 -8.81
N VAL A 66 -6.21 -15.00 -10.08
CA VAL A 66 -7.14 -14.66 -11.16
C VAL A 66 -8.09 -15.84 -11.35
N ILE A 67 -9.34 -15.69 -10.92
CA ILE A 67 -10.40 -16.66 -11.18
C ILE A 67 -11.15 -16.19 -12.43
N PRO A 68 -11.04 -16.88 -13.58
CA PRO A 68 -11.85 -16.54 -14.74
C PRO A 68 -13.32 -16.72 -14.39
N ALA A 69 -14.09 -15.64 -14.43
CA ALA A 69 -15.53 -15.69 -14.22
C ALA A 69 -16.17 -16.51 -15.35
N PRO A 70 -17.10 -17.42 -15.04
CA PRO A 70 -17.76 -18.15 -16.08
C PRO A 70 -18.89 -17.27 -16.66
N PHE A 71 -18.95 -17.21 -18.00
CA PHE A 71 -20.05 -16.76 -18.84
C PHE A 71 -20.26 -15.24 -19.05
N PHE A 72 -19.93 -14.77 -20.26
CA PHE A 72 -20.99 -14.53 -21.25
C PHE A 72 -20.69 -15.40 -22.46
N HIS A 73 -21.26 -16.61 -22.44
CA HIS A 73 -21.48 -17.38 -23.65
C HIS A 73 -22.37 -16.52 -24.56
N ARG A 74 -21.98 -16.39 -25.82
CA ARG A 74 -22.68 -15.63 -26.86
C ARG A 74 -24.04 -16.25 -27.25
N ASP A 75 -24.62 -17.11 -26.41
CA ASP A 75 -25.82 -17.89 -26.70
C ASP A 75 -27.07 -17.36 -25.98
N VAL A 76 -26.92 -16.47 -24.99
CA VAL A 76 -28.09 -15.88 -24.28
C VAL A 76 -28.76 -14.76 -25.09
N PHE A 77 -28.01 -14.07 -25.95
CA PHE A 77 -28.56 -12.97 -26.76
C PHE A 77 -29.24 -13.43 -28.05
N ASP A 78 -28.86 -14.59 -28.61
CA ASP A 78 -29.50 -15.16 -29.81
C ASP A 78 -30.91 -15.73 -29.52
N GLY A 79 -31.20 -16.09 -28.26
CA GLY A 79 -32.52 -16.58 -27.86
C GLY A 79 -33.59 -15.49 -27.72
N VAL A 80 -33.19 -14.23 -27.59
CA VAL A 80 -34.12 -13.10 -27.40
C VAL A 80 -34.60 -12.53 -28.74
N GLU A 81 -33.78 -12.60 -29.80
CA GLU A 81 -34.20 -12.18 -31.14
C GLU A 81 -35.19 -13.13 -31.80
N LYS A 82 -35.11 -14.45 -31.51
CA LYS A 82 -35.95 -15.45 -32.17
C LYS A 82 -37.40 -15.54 -31.69
N HIS A 83 -37.76 -14.83 -30.60
CA HIS A 83 -39.12 -14.77 -30.07
C HIS A 83 -39.83 -13.43 -30.32
N ARG A 84 -39.26 -12.56 -31.18
CA ARG A 84 -39.85 -11.28 -31.59
C ARG A 84 -40.25 -11.19 -33.07
N SER A 85 -40.30 -12.33 -33.79
CA SER A 85 -40.85 -12.42 -35.16
C SER A 85 -42.16 -13.21 -35.18
#